data_AF-A0A0N0U9G6-F1
#
_entry.id   AF-A0A0N0U9G6-F1
#
_cell.length_a   1.000
_cell.length_b   1.000
_cell.length_c   1.000
_cell.angle_alpha   90.00
_cell.angle_beta   90.00
_cell.angle_gamma   90.00
#
_symmetry.space_group_name_H-M   'P 1'
#
loop_
_entity.id
_entity.type
_entity.pdbx_description
1 polymer ?
#
loop_
_entity_poly.entity_id
_entity_poly.type
_entity_poly.pdbx_seq_one_letter_code
_entity_poly.pdbx_strand_id
1 'polypeptide(L)'
;MPAEVFDERVNRLVATRRALRAAPGVESVRVWLDDDGEVRGQVYLRDGGTEPFAAALTDHGLSLDLPPSRAVADGGEPADGRTVRFSSEDSHT
;
A
#
# COMPACT_ATOMS: atom_id res chain seq x y z
N MET A 1 21.63 -1.57 6.19
CA MET A 1 20.57 -1.95 7.14
C MET A 1 21.01 -3.20 7.90
N PRO A 2 20.96 -3.23 9.24
CA PRO A 2 21.20 -4.45 10.02
C PRO A 2 20.18 -5.55 9.67
N ALA A 3 20.58 -6.83 9.75
CA ALA A 3 19.72 -7.96 9.34
C ALA A 3 18.39 -8.02 10.13
N GLU A 4 18.42 -7.74 11.42
CA GLU A 4 17.23 -7.73 12.29
C GLU A 4 16.21 -6.65 11.85
N VAL A 5 16.69 -5.48 11.46
CA VAL A 5 15.86 -4.38 10.94
C VAL A 5 15.25 -4.74 9.58
N PHE A 6 16.01 -5.45 8.74
CA PHE A 6 15.51 -5.95 7.46
C PHE A 6 14.40 -6.99 7.64
N ASP A 7 14.59 -7.96 8.54
CA ASP A 7 13.59 -8.98 8.84
C ASP A 7 12.31 -8.37 9.41
N GLU A 8 12.42 -7.38 10.30
CA GLU A 8 11.27 -6.64 10.82
C GLU A 8 10.50 -5.93 9.70
N ARG A 9 11.21 -5.22 8.81
CA ARG A 9 10.60 -4.50 7.67
C ARG A 9 9.93 -5.46 6.69
N VAL A 10 10.54 -6.62 6.41
CA VAL A 10 9.94 -7.66 5.56
C VAL A 10 8.70 -8.26 6.22
N ASN A 11 8.73 -8.54 7.52
CA ASN A 11 7.58 -9.05 8.27
C ASN A 11 6.41 -8.04 8.24
N ARG A 12 6.70 -6.75 8.44
CA ARG A 12 5.71 -5.67 8.31
C ARG A 12 5.12 -5.61 6.92
N LEU A 13 5.96 -5.66 5.87
CA LEU A 13 5.52 -5.68 4.47
C LEU A 13 4.57 -6.85 4.19
N VAL A 14 4.90 -8.06 4.66
CA VAL A 14 4.07 -9.25 4.48
C VAL A 14 2.74 -9.12 5.22
N ALA A 15 2.74 -8.59 6.45
CA ALA A 15 1.54 -8.35 7.23
C ALA A 15 0.61 -7.33 6.56
N THR A 16 1.15 -6.17 6.16
CA THR A 16 0.42 -5.14 5.41
C THR A 16 -0.20 -5.72 4.14
N ARG A 17 0.57 -6.46 3.34
CA ARG A 17 0.06 -7.06 2.09
C ARG A 17 -1.12 -8.00 2.35
N ARG A 18 -1.07 -8.79 3.43
CA ARG A 18 -2.15 -9.70 3.81
C ARG A 18 -3.40 -8.95 4.24
N ALA A 19 -3.24 -7.92 5.08
CA ALA A 19 -4.36 -7.10 5.53
C ALA A 19 -5.05 -6.39 4.36
N LEU A 20 -4.28 -5.77 3.46
CA LEU A 20 -4.81 -5.09 2.27
C LEU A 20 -5.55 -6.06 1.33
N ARG A 21 -5.03 -7.28 1.13
CA ARG A 21 -5.72 -8.29 0.31
C ARG A 21 -7.01 -8.82 0.93
N ALA A 22 -7.15 -8.76 2.25
CA ALA A 22 -8.36 -9.18 2.94
C ALA A 22 -9.44 -8.08 2.93
N ALA A 23 -9.08 -6.83 2.62
CA ALA A 23 -9.99 -5.71 2.62
C ALA A 23 -11.00 -5.78 1.46
N PRO A 24 -12.30 -5.54 1.72
CA PRO A 24 -13.31 -5.48 0.66
C PRO A 24 -13.00 -4.44 -0.42
N GLY A 25 -13.24 -4.77 -1.69
CA GLY A 25 -13.04 -3.87 -2.83
C GLY A 25 -11.61 -3.79 -3.36
N VAL A 26 -10.65 -4.44 -2.69
CA VAL A 26 -9.27 -4.57 -3.18
C VAL A 26 -9.17 -5.70 -4.19
N GLU A 27 -8.78 -5.36 -5.42
CA GLU A 27 -8.59 -6.33 -6.50
C GLU A 27 -7.11 -6.74 -6.65
N SER A 28 -6.20 -5.78 -6.48
CA SER A 28 -4.76 -6.05 -6.51
C SER A 28 -3.99 -5.21 -5.51
N VAL A 29 -2.89 -5.77 -5.00
CA VAL A 29 -1.99 -5.12 -4.05
C VAL A 29 -0.55 -5.40 -4.46
N ARG A 30 0.23 -4.33 -4.63
CA ARG A 30 1.68 -4.37 -4.76
C ARG A 30 2.28 -3.65 -3.56
N VAL A 31 3.23 -4.29 -2.87
CA VAL A 31 3.97 -3.70 -1.75
C VAL A 31 5.44 -4.00 -1.96
N TRP A 32 6.31 -3.02 -1.72
CA TRP A 32 7.75 -3.12 -1.90
C TRP A 32 8.46 -2.25 -0.84
N LEU A 33 9.77 -2.47 -0.69
CA LEU A 33 10.63 -1.54 0.04
C LEU A 33 11.28 -0.60 -0.97
N ASP A 34 11.33 0.70 -0.69
CA ASP A 34 12.13 1.64 -1.49
C ASP A 34 13.63 1.58 -1.14
N ASP A 35 14.42 2.46 -1.75
CA ASP A 35 15.88 2.48 -1.57
C ASP A 35 16.30 2.86 -0.15
N ASP A 36 15.46 3.60 0.59
CA ASP A 36 15.60 3.91 2.01
C ASP A 36 15.09 2.78 2.91
N GLY A 37 14.53 1.74 2.28
CA GLY A 37 13.94 0.56 2.89
C GLY A 37 12.58 0.83 3.52
N GLU A 38 11.92 1.91 3.16
CA GLU A 38 10.58 2.26 3.63
C GLU A 38 9.52 1.46 2.88
N VAL A 39 8.43 1.12 3.57
CA VAL A 39 7.36 0.32 2.97
C VAL A 39 6.54 1.22 2.07
N ARG A 40 6.57 0.94 0.77
CA ARG A 40 5.73 1.58 -0.24
C ARG A 40 4.74 0.57 -0.78
N GLY A 41 3.59 1.06 -1.22
CA GLY A 41 2.67 0.19 -1.92
C GLY A 41 1.65 0.89 -2.77
N GLN A 42 0.94 0.05 -3.49
CA GLN A 42 -0.08 0.43 -4.45
C GLN A 42 -1.23 -0.57 -4.35
N VAL A 43 -2.45 -0.04 -4.18
CA VAL A 43 -3.69 -0.81 -4.15
C VAL A 43 -4.51 -0.44 -5.38
N TYR A 44 -5.01 -1.45 -6.07
CA TYR A 44 -6.00 -1.29 -7.12
C TYR A 44 -7.38 -1.68 -6.58
N LEU A 45 -8.32 -0.75 -6.75
CA LEU A 45 -9.70 -0.86 -6.30
C LEU A 45 -10.59 -0.87 -7.54
N ARG A 46 -11.45 -1.88 -7.67
CA ARG A 46 -12.38 -1.94 -8.81
C ARG A 46 -13.50 -0.90 -8.70
N ASP A 47 -14.04 -0.75 -7.50
CA ASP A 47 -15.13 0.15 -7.14
C ASP A 47 -14.97 0.60 -5.67
N GLY A 48 -15.39 1.83 -5.35
CA GLY A 48 -15.47 2.32 -3.96
C GLY A 48 -14.37 3.29 -3.50
N GLY A 49 -14.37 3.54 -2.19
CA GLY A 49 -13.45 4.44 -1.49
C GLY A 49 -12.27 3.72 -0.85
N THR A 50 -11.35 4.48 -0.22
CA THR A 50 -10.19 3.93 0.48
C THR A 50 -10.49 3.45 1.90
N GLU A 51 -11.69 3.73 2.41
CA GLU A 51 -12.15 3.37 3.76
C GLU A 51 -11.92 1.89 4.14
N PRO A 52 -12.14 0.89 3.26
CA PRO A 52 -12.03 -0.52 3.63
C PRO A 52 -10.62 -0.96 4.04
N PHE A 53 -9.58 -0.26 3.57
CA PHE A 53 -8.19 -0.60 3.83
C PHE A 53 -7.39 0.54 4.48
N ALA A 54 -7.98 1.73 4.65
CA ALA A 54 -7.36 2.83 5.38
C ALA A 54 -7.03 2.44 6.82
N ALA A 55 -7.94 1.76 7.51
CA ALA A 55 -7.69 1.25 8.87
C ALA A 55 -6.52 0.26 8.91
N ALA A 56 -6.43 -0.65 7.94
CA ALA A 56 -5.32 -1.59 7.84
C ALA A 56 -3.97 -0.90 7.59
N LEU A 57 -3.94 0.21 6.85
CA LEU A 57 -2.73 1.01 6.68
C LEU A 57 -2.33 1.67 8.00
N THR A 58 -3.28 2.29 8.72
CA THR A 58 -3.04 2.94 10.01
C THR A 58 -2.55 1.95 11.08
N ASP A 59 -3.14 0.75 11.17
CA ASP A 59 -2.70 -0.31 12.09
C ASP A 59 -1.24 -0.75 11.83
N HIS A 60 -0.78 -0.54 10.60
CA HIS A 60 0.58 -0.83 10.18
C HIS A 60 1.46 0.41 10.07
N GLY A 61 1.05 1.57 10.60
CA GLY A 61 1.81 2.83 10.59
C GLY A 61 2.12 3.35 9.18
N LEU A 62 1.19 3.13 8.25
CA LEU A 62 1.26 3.57 6.86
C LEU A 62 0.18 4.61 6.61
N SER A 63 0.51 5.59 5.77
CA SER A 63 -0.40 6.66 5.36
C SER A 63 -0.67 6.62 3.87
N LEU A 64 -1.87 7.05 3.50
CA LEU A 64 -2.29 7.19 2.11
C LEU A 64 -1.58 8.38 1.48
N ASP A 65 -0.91 8.14 0.35
CA ASP A 65 -0.34 9.22 -0.47
C ASP A 65 -1.49 9.80 -1.31
N LEU A 66 -2.11 10.87 -0.83
CA LEU A 66 -3.19 11.57 -1.54
C LEU A 66 -2.62 12.59 -2.53
N PRO A 67 -3.26 12.82 -3.69
CA PRO A 67 -4.55 12.27 -4.13
C PRO A 67 -4.44 10.94 -4.91
N PRO A 68 -5.46 10.06 -4.82
CA PRO A 68 -5.51 8.82 -5.59
C PRO A 68 -5.51 9.14 -7.09
N SER A 69 -4.73 8.39 -7.86
CA SER A 69 -4.65 8.56 -9.31
C SER A 69 -5.57 7.55 -10.00
N ARG A 70 -6.14 7.94 -11.15
CA ARG A 70 -6.91 7.01 -11.99
C ARG A 70 -6.03 5.81 -12.31
N ALA A 71 -6.57 4.59 -12.19
CA ALA A 71 -5.76 3.41 -12.41
C ALA A 71 -5.28 3.36 -13.86
N VAL A 72 -3.98 3.46 -14.06
CA VAL A 72 -3.36 3.10 -15.33
C VAL A 72 -2.90 1.67 -15.15
N ALA A 73 -3.63 0.72 -15.72
CA ALA A 73 -3.12 -0.63 -15.87
C ALA A 73 -1.80 -0.55 -16.66
N ASP A 74 -0.73 -1.18 -16.16
CA ASP A 74 0.52 -1.39 -16.91
C ASP A 74 0.14 -2.04 -18.26
N GLY A 75 0.03 -1.25 -19.34
CA GLY A 75 -0.41 -1.74 -20.66
C GLY A 75 -1.49 -0.93 -21.37
N GLY A 76 -2.10 0.08 -20.72
CA GLY A 76 -2.97 1.03 -21.41
C GLY A 76 -4.39 0.54 -21.68
N GLU A 77 -5.22 0.61 -20.65
CA GLU A 77 -6.60 1.12 -20.72
C GLU A 77 -7.00 1.47 -19.28
N PRO A 78 -7.67 2.61 -19.02
CA PRO A 78 -8.15 2.94 -17.69
C PRO A 78 -9.30 1.98 -17.36
N ALA A 79 -9.00 0.89 -16.68
CA ALA A 79 -10.04 0.10 -16.03
C ALA A 79 -10.77 1.03 -15.03
N ASP A 80 -12.08 0.92 -14.90
CA ASP A 80 -12.95 1.80 -14.09
C ASP A 80 -12.53 1.97 -12.61
N GLY A 81 -11.53 1.22 -12.18
CA GLY A 81 -10.92 1.28 -10.87
C GLY A 81 -9.98 2.45 -10.60
N ARG A 82 -9.56 2.52 -9.34
CA ARG A 82 -8.67 3.54 -8.78
C ARG A 82 -7.39 2.90 -8.27
N THR A 83 -6.30 3.63 -8.43
CA THR A 83 -5.00 3.21 -7.92
C THR A 83 -4.58 4.17 -6.81
N VAL A 84 -4.28 3.60 -5.65
CA VAL A 84 -3.97 4.35 -4.45
C VAL A 84 -2.58 3.98 -3.98
N ARG A 85 -1.73 4.98 -3.74
CA ARG A 85 -0.39 4.79 -3.20
C ARG A 85 -0.42 5.01 -1.69
N PHE A 86 0.50 4.35 -1.00
CA PHE A 86 0.71 4.53 0.43
C PHE A 86 2.18 4.33 0.76
N SER A 87 2.57 4.92 1.88
CA SER A 87 3.93 4.88 2.37
C SER A 87 3.98 4.77 3.88
N SER A 88 5.10 4.32 4.46
CA SER A 88 5.33 4.51 5.89
C SER A 88 5.22 5.98 6.23
N GLU A 89 4.52 6.31 7.31
CA GLU A 89 4.67 7.66 7.86
C GLU A 89 6.13 7.85 8.22
N ASP A 90 6.78 8.73 7.45
CA ASP A 90 7.99 9.41 7.87
C ASP A 90 7.72 9.91 9.29
N SER A 91 8.30 9.23 10.28
CA SER A 91 8.44 9.77 11.62
C SER A 91 9.46 10.90 11.53
N HIS A 92 9.07 12.03 10.91
CA HIS A 92 9.78 13.29 11.04
C HIS A 92 9.47 13.83 12.44
N THR A 93 10.27 13.39 13.41
CA THR A 93 10.48 14.09 14.68
C THR A 93 11.96 14.03 15.02
#